data_AF-A0A293MI22-F1
#
_entry.id   AF-A0A293MI22-F1
#
_cell.length_a   1.000
_cell.length_b   1.000
_cell.length_c   1.000
_cell.angle_alpha   90.00
_cell.angle_beta   90.00
_cell.angle_gamma   90.00
#
_symmetry.space_group_name_H-M   'P 1'
#
loop_
_entity.id
_entity.type
_entity.pdbx_description
1 polymer ?
#
loop_
_entity_poly.entity_id
_entity_poly.type
_entity_poly.pdbx_seq_one_letter_code
_entity_poly.pdbx_strand_id
1 'polypeptide(L)'
;MGPANQGLWRECGVFATKTGQVQVTCDHPCATVPGRKLNFVADAPHILKNIRGHLVRGQSFFLPQDVVEKYRLPTNKVSIAPIKALVEIDERLDLKLAPHLKARHLEPAHYDKMNVGSAVALLNHAVASAIRYLVKVGKLPQDALTTAWFLQQVFKWFSLMTSRAFNTAMSNAVPRKHEDAVDFLNEFKSFFRRLTIKKDGQNDIFKPVQTGVIIATTSALQLQEKLLQEHKFRFVLLSRLSQDALERTLSPGL
;
A
#
# COMPACT_ATOMS: atom_id res chain seq x y z
N MET A 1 -9.64 -1.19 8.99
CA MET A 1 -9.77 -2.40 9.82
C MET A 1 -10.77 -2.12 10.91
N GLY A 2 -11.74 -3.01 11.11
CA GLY A 2 -12.81 -2.81 12.08
C GLY A 2 -12.31 -2.75 13.53
N PRO A 3 -13.04 -2.08 14.45
CA PRO A 3 -12.67 -1.99 15.87
C PRO A 3 -12.52 -3.36 16.54
N ALA A 4 -13.38 -4.33 16.20
CA ALA A 4 -13.30 -5.69 16.74
C ALA A 4 -11.98 -6.39 16.40
N ASN A 5 -11.53 -6.30 15.15
CA ASN A 5 -10.24 -6.87 14.71
C ASN A 5 -9.06 -6.21 15.44
N GLN A 6 -9.15 -4.90 15.72
CA GLN A 6 -8.14 -4.20 16.53
C GLN A 6 -8.19 -4.62 18.01
N GLY A 7 -9.36 -4.99 18.53
CA GLY A 7 -9.52 -5.64 19.83
C GLY A 7 -8.77 -6.97 19.89
N LEU A 8 -9.04 -7.87 18.93
CA LEU A 8 -8.36 -9.15 18.82
C LEU A 8 -6.83 -9.00 18.74
N TRP A 9 -6.35 -8.02 17.96
CA TRP A 9 -4.93 -7.75 17.89
C TRP A 9 -4.31 -7.41 19.24
N ARG A 10 -5.00 -6.58 20.05
CA ARG A 10 -4.52 -6.25 21.41
C ARG A 10 -4.45 -7.48 22.30
N GLU A 11 -5.48 -8.32 22.29
CA GLU A 11 -5.50 -9.59 23.05
C GLU A 11 -4.36 -10.54 22.62
N CYS A 12 -4.04 -10.56 21.32
CA CYS A 12 -2.94 -11.37 20.78
C CYS A 12 -1.56 -10.69 20.85
N GLY A 13 -1.44 -9.52 21.48
CA GLY A 13 -0.17 -8.77 21.57
C GLY A 13 0.35 -8.24 20.24
N VAL A 14 -0.51 -8.10 19.23
CA VAL A 14 -0.19 -7.60 17.89
C VAL A 14 -0.29 -6.08 17.86
N PHE A 15 0.82 -5.41 17.57
CA PHE A 15 0.86 -3.97 17.47
C PHE A 15 2.00 -3.48 16.56
N ALA A 16 1.80 -2.28 16.02
CA ALA A 16 2.85 -1.53 15.35
C ALA A 16 2.70 -0.04 15.70
N THR A 17 3.79 0.58 16.15
CA THR A 17 3.84 1.99 16.53
C THR A 17 4.87 2.76 15.69
N LYS A 18 4.88 4.09 15.81
CA LYS A 18 5.79 4.96 15.05
C LYS A 18 7.27 4.69 15.37
N THR A 19 7.59 4.56 16.66
CA THR A 19 8.98 4.48 17.17
C THR A 19 9.28 3.17 17.90
N GLY A 20 8.27 2.38 18.26
CA GLY A 20 8.44 1.16 19.05
C GLY A 20 8.65 -0.09 18.20
N GLN A 21 8.66 -1.21 18.92
CA GLN A 21 8.71 -2.54 18.33
C GLN A 21 7.44 -2.85 17.54
N VAL A 22 7.57 -3.79 16.61
CA VAL A 22 6.49 -4.32 15.80
C VAL A 22 6.33 -5.78 16.18
N GLN A 23 5.16 -6.15 16.69
CA GLN A 23 4.81 -7.53 16.96
C GLN A 23 3.62 -7.91 16.09
N VAL A 24 3.80 -8.94 15.26
CA VAL A 24 2.78 -9.42 14.30
C VAL A 24 2.41 -10.88 14.51
N THR A 25 2.95 -11.50 15.55
CA THR A 25 2.73 -12.91 15.85
C THR A 25 2.19 -13.11 17.25
N CYS A 26 1.35 -14.13 17.42
CA CYS A 26 1.09 -14.75 18.73
C CYS A 26 1.47 -16.23 18.70
N ASP A 27 1.57 -16.84 19.88
CA ASP A 27 1.78 -18.28 19.97
C ASP A 27 0.52 -19.05 19.56
N HIS A 28 0.70 -20.17 18.86
CA HIS A 28 -0.41 -20.99 18.41
C HIS A 28 -1.05 -21.68 19.64
N PRO A 29 -2.37 -21.51 19.87
CA PRO A 29 -3.00 -21.93 21.13
C PRO A 29 -2.98 -23.44 21.36
N CYS A 30 -2.92 -24.23 20.29
CA CYS A 30 -2.81 -25.70 20.33
C CYS A 30 -1.44 -26.21 19.85
N ALA A 31 -0.38 -25.42 20.01
CA ALA A 31 0.96 -25.87 19.60
C ALA A 31 1.39 -27.08 20.45
N THR A 32 1.56 -28.24 19.80
CA THR A 32 2.16 -29.42 20.43
C THR A 32 3.68 -29.36 20.47
N VAL A 33 4.28 -28.42 19.71
CA VAL A 33 5.73 -28.16 19.67
C VAL A 33 5.97 -26.70 20.02
N PRO A 34 6.92 -26.38 20.93
CA PRO A 34 7.28 -25.01 21.26
C PRO A 34 7.67 -24.18 20.02
N GLY A 35 7.32 -22.89 20.02
CA GLY A 35 7.75 -21.94 18.99
C GLY A 35 6.86 -21.88 17.74
N ARG A 36 5.76 -22.63 17.65
CA ARG A 36 4.78 -22.47 16.56
C ARG A 36 4.00 -21.16 16.76
N LYS A 37 4.24 -20.19 15.88
CA LYS A 37 3.59 -18.87 15.88
C LYS A 37 2.53 -18.73 14.79
N LEU A 38 1.53 -17.90 15.05
CA LEU A 38 0.51 -17.43 14.10
C LEU A 38 0.80 -15.99 13.70
N ASN A 39 0.92 -15.73 12.40
CA ASN A 39 1.12 -14.38 11.86
C ASN A 39 -0.23 -13.70 11.58
N PHE A 40 -0.39 -12.47 12.05
CA PHE A 40 -1.54 -11.62 11.76
C PHE A 40 -1.25 -10.77 10.53
N VAL A 41 -2.08 -10.89 9.51
CA VAL A 41 -1.93 -10.11 8.27
C VAL A 41 -3.06 -9.09 8.19
N ALA A 42 -2.69 -7.84 7.96
CA ALA A 42 -3.66 -6.79 7.64
C ALA A 42 -3.95 -6.81 6.13
N ASP A 43 -5.23 -6.67 5.78
CA ASP A 43 -5.66 -6.81 4.39
C ASP A 43 -5.16 -5.66 3.49
N ALA A 44 -4.35 -6.00 2.48
CA ALA A 44 -3.71 -5.03 1.58
C ALA A 44 -4.72 -4.23 0.73
N PRO A 45 -5.76 -4.83 0.11
CA PRO A 45 -6.85 -4.09 -0.52
C PRO A 45 -7.52 -3.06 0.39
N HIS A 46 -7.78 -3.40 1.65
CA HIS A 46 -8.33 -2.45 2.62
C HIS A 46 -7.35 -1.31 2.95
N ILE A 47 -6.06 -1.61 3.07
CA ILE A 47 -5.03 -0.59 3.28
C ILE A 47 -4.98 0.36 2.08
N LEU A 48 -4.98 -0.16 0.84
CA LEU A 48 -4.98 0.65 -0.38
C LEU A 48 -6.18 1.61 -0.42
N LYS A 49 -7.38 1.12 -0.07
CA LYS A 49 -8.59 1.95 0.06
C LYS A 49 -8.41 3.08 1.08
N ASN A 50 -7.76 2.80 2.21
CA ASN A 50 -7.49 3.83 3.23
C ASN A 50 -6.48 4.87 2.75
N ILE A 51 -5.40 4.47 2.05
CA ILE A 51 -4.42 5.40 1.46
C ILE A 51 -5.12 6.35 0.50
N ARG A 52 -5.91 5.82 -0.44
CA ARG A 52 -6.73 6.62 -1.35
C ARG A 52 -7.70 7.51 -0.58
N GLY A 53 -8.36 6.96 0.44
CA GLY A 53 -9.29 7.66 1.33
C GLY A 53 -8.69 8.90 2.01
N HIS A 54 -7.42 8.85 2.41
CA HIS A 54 -6.72 10.01 2.97
C HIS A 54 -6.51 11.11 1.92
N LEU A 55 -6.02 10.75 0.72
CA LEU A 55 -5.82 11.71 -0.37
C LEU A 55 -7.12 12.41 -0.79
N VAL A 56 -8.19 11.65 -1.04
CA VAL A 56 -9.48 12.21 -1.51
C VAL A 56 -10.18 13.08 -0.46
N ARG A 57 -9.91 12.87 0.84
CA ARG A 57 -10.40 13.73 1.93
C ARG A 57 -9.57 15.01 2.12
N GLY A 58 -8.62 15.28 1.22
CA GLY A 58 -7.77 16.45 1.24
C GLY A 58 -6.63 16.39 2.26
N GLN A 59 -6.30 15.20 2.79
CA GLN A 59 -5.09 15.04 3.59
C GLN A 59 -3.88 14.90 2.67
N SER A 60 -2.76 15.44 3.12
CA SER A 60 -1.46 15.32 2.46
C SER A 60 -0.58 14.35 3.22
N PHE A 61 0.31 13.68 2.49
CA PHE A 61 1.36 12.86 3.05
C PHE A 61 2.66 13.66 2.99
N PHE A 62 3.35 13.75 4.11
CA PHE A 62 4.65 14.42 4.21
C PHE A 62 5.73 13.37 4.35
N LEU A 63 6.59 13.28 3.34
CA LEU A 63 7.67 12.31 3.27
C LEU A 63 8.80 12.72 4.23
N PRO A 64 9.50 11.74 4.84
CA PRO A 64 10.71 12.01 5.59
C PRO A 64 11.79 12.65 4.72
N GLN A 65 12.61 13.52 5.31
CA GLN A 65 13.60 14.32 4.59
C GLN A 65 14.67 13.45 3.89
N ASP A 66 15.13 12.37 4.54
CA ASP A 66 16.07 11.40 3.96
C ASP A 66 15.54 10.73 2.69
N VAL A 67 14.22 10.53 2.59
CA VAL A 67 13.58 9.97 1.39
C VAL A 67 13.57 10.99 0.27
N VAL A 68 13.26 12.25 0.60
CA VAL A 68 13.28 13.36 -0.36
C VAL A 68 14.67 13.52 -0.97
N GLU A 69 15.71 13.48 -0.14
CA GLU A 69 17.11 13.59 -0.58
C GLU A 69 17.56 12.37 -1.40
N LYS A 70 17.31 11.15 -0.88
CA LYS A 70 17.68 9.90 -1.57
C LYS A 70 17.13 9.84 -3.00
N TYR A 71 15.88 10.28 -3.19
CA TYR A 71 15.19 10.22 -4.48
C TYR A 71 15.17 11.55 -5.24
N ARG A 72 15.85 12.59 -4.72
CA ARG A 72 15.90 13.94 -5.30
C ARG A 72 14.50 14.49 -5.63
N LEU A 73 13.58 14.34 -4.68
CA LEU A 73 12.20 14.76 -4.85
C LEU A 73 12.11 16.29 -4.71
N PRO A 74 11.34 16.99 -5.56
CA PRO A 74 11.25 18.45 -5.55
C PRO A 74 10.58 19.02 -4.29
N THR A 75 9.73 18.23 -3.65
CA THR A 75 9.05 18.58 -2.40
C THR A 75 8.86 17.34 -1.52
N ASN A 76 8.59 17.53 -0.23
CA ASN A 76 8.20 16.46 0.68
C ASN A 76 6.68 16.21 0.73
N LYS A 77 5.86 17.07 0.10
CA LYS A 77 4.39 17.00 0.17
C LYS A 77 3.82 16.20 -0.99
N VAL A 78 3.04 15.18 -0.68
CA VAL A 78 2.18 14.43 -1.60
C VAL A 78 0.75 14.86 -1.35
N SER A 79 0.04 15.25 -2.41
CA SER A 79 -1.35 15.70 -2.34
C SER A 79 -2.19 15.18 -3.50
N ILE A 80 -3.50 15.34 -3.39
CA ILE A 80 -4.46 14.97 -4.44
C ILE A 80 -4.43 15.94 -5.64
N ALA A 81 -3.83 17.12 -5.51
CA ALA A 81 -3.94 18.18 -6.51
C ALA A 81 -3.40 17.79 -7.90
N PRO A 82 -2.21 17.16 -8.05
CA PRO A 82 -1.74 16.70 -9.36
C PRO A 82 -2.66 15.67 -10.02
N ILE A 83 -3.37 14.87 -9.22
CA ILE A 83 -4.28 13.82 -9.70
C ILE A 83 -5.58 14.46 -10.21
N LYS A 84 -6.10 15.48 -9.50
CA LYS A 84 -7.24 16.29 -9.95
C LYS A 84 -6.95 16.96 -11.30
N ALA A 85 -5.80 17.63 -11.39
CA ALA A 85 -5.39 18.30 -12.62
C ALA A 85 -5.21 17.32 -13.80
N LEU A 86 -4.67 16.12 -13.55
CA LEU A 86 -4.61 15.07 -14.58
C LEU A 86 -6.01 14.70 -15.10
N VAL A 87 -7.00 14.50 -14.22
CA VAL A 87 -8.37 14.16 -14.64
C VAL A 87 -8.97 15.25 -15.50
N GLU A 88 -8.82 16.52 -15.11
CA GLU A 88 -9.33 17.67 -15.88
C GLU A 88 -8.68 17.79 -17.27
N ILE A 89 -7.39 17.44 -17.38
CA ILE A 89 -6.67 17.41 -18.66
C ILE A 89 -7.14 16.22 -19.50
N ASP A 90 -7.18 15.02 -18.94
CA ASP A 90 -7.59 13.79 -19.62
C ASP A 90 -9.03 13.84 -20.13
N GLU A 91 -9.93 14.58 -19.47
CA GLU A 91 -11.31 14.77 -19.93
C GLU A 91 -11.41 15.54 -21.26
N ARG A 92 -10.38 16.32 -21.61
CA ARG A 92 -10.32 17.12 -22.85
C ARG A 92 -9.56 16.42 -23.98
N LEU A 93 -8.97 15.25 -23.71
CA LEU A 93 -8.19 14.49 -24.68
C LEU A 93 -9.03 13.35 -25.26
N ASP A 94 -9.00 13.21 -26.58
CA ASP A 94 -9.57 12.04 -27.26
C ASP A 94 -8.82 10.76 -26.86
N LEU A 95 -7.49 10.86 -26.76
CA LEU A 95 -6.60 9.80 -26.27
C LEU A 95 -6.13 10.11 -24.86
N LYS A 96 -6.81 9.51 -23.87
CA LYS A 96 -6.54 9.72 -22.44
C LYS A 96 -5.22 9.11 -22.01
N LEU A 97 -4.48 9.81 -21.14
CA LEU A 97 -3.23 9.32 -20.56
C LEU A 97 -3.47 8.27 -19.46
N ALA A 98 -4.54 8.42 -18.69
CA ALA A 98 -4.97 7.52 -17.62
C ALA A 98 -6.44 7.10 -17.80
N PRO A 99 -6.79 6.30 -18.82
CA PRO A 99 -8.19 5.99 -19.20
C PRO A 99 -9.02 5.31 -18.11
N HIS A 100 -8.37 4.66 -17.14
CA HIS A 100 -9.04 4.01 -16.01
C HIS A 100 -9.32 4.97 -14.83
N LEU A 101 -8.69 6.15 -14.80
CA LEU A 101 -8.97 7.18 -13.82
C LEU A 101 -10.17 8.02 -14.29
N LYS A 102 -11.15 8.21 -13.40
CA LYS A 102 -12.40 8.94 -13.69
C LYS A 102 -12.67 9.93 -12.56
N ALA A 103 -13.39 11.02 -12.82
CA ALA A 103 -13.76 12.02 -11.81
C ALA A 103 -14.45 11.39 -10.58
N ARG A 104 -15.34 10.41 -10.77
CA ARG A 104 -15.98 9.64 -9.69
C ARG A 104 -14.99 8.95 -8.73
N HIS A 105 -13.74 8.71 -9.15
CA HIS A 105 -12.72 8.14 -8.28
C HIS A 105 -12.09 9.17 -7.34
N LEU A 106 -12.29 10.47 -7.57
CA LEU A 106 -11.83 11.56 -6.71
C LEU A 106 -12.88 11.96 -5.67
N GLU A 107 -14.16 11.74 -5.99
CA GLU A 107 -15.30 11.99 -5.12
C GLU A 107 -16.11 10.69 -4.90
N PRO A 108 -15.58 9.72 -4.14
CA PRO A 108 -16.30 8.47 -3.96
C PRO A 108 -17.60 8.66 -3.19
N ALA A 109 -18.72 8.27 -3.81
CA ALA A 109 -19.98 8.03 -3.14
C ALA A 109 -19.82 6.94 -2.05
N HIS A 110 -20.82 6.77 -1.18
CA HIS A 110 -20.72 5.83 -0.04
C HIS A 110 -20.33 4.41 -0.48
N TYR A 111 -20.92 3.90 -1.57
CA TYR A 111 -20.59 2.58 -2.14
C TYR A 111 -19.19 2.53 -2.79
N ASP A 112 -18.75 3.61 -3.43
CA ASP A 112 -17.42 3.70 -4.06
C ASP A 112 -16.26 3.74 -3.04
N LYS A 113 -16.54 4.00 -1.76
CA LYS A 113 -15.56 3.88 -0.67
C LYS A 113 -15.20 2.42 -0.40
N MET A 114 -16.10 1.48 -0.68
CA MET A 114 -15.87 0.04 -0.48
C MET A 114 -15.21 -0.63 -1.68
N ASN A 115 -15.33 -0.04 -2.88
CA ASN A 115 -14.78 -0.55 -4.12
C ASN A 115 -13.25 -0.42 -4.20
N VAL A 116 -12.53 -1.55 -4.16
CA VAL A 116 -11.07 -1.63 -4.30
C VAL A 116 -10.59 -1.16 -5.68
N GLY A 117 -11.36 -1.44 -6.74
CA GLY A 117 -11.06 -1.02 -8.11
C GLY A 117 -10.89 0.50 -8.25
N SER A 118 -11.67 1.28 -7.50
CA SER A 118 -11.51 2.74 -7.48
C SER A 118 -10.17 3.19 -6.87
N ALA A 119 -9.68 2.47 -5.86
CA ALA A 119 -8.38 2.74 -5.24
C ALA A 119 -7.24 2.29 -6.16
N VAL A 120 -7.38 1.15 -6.83
CA VAL A 120 -6.41 0.64 -7.82
C VAL A 120 -6.31 1.55 -9.04
N ALA A 121 -7.42 2.15 -9.49
CA ALA A 121 -7.43 3.09 -10.60
C ALA A 121 -6.68 4.38 -10.27
N LEU A 122 -6.85 4.92 -9.05
CA LEU A 122 -6.19 6.15 -8.60
C LEU A 122 -4.71 5.93 -8.25
N LEU A 123 -4.41 4.87 -7.52
CA LEU A 123 -3.06 4.54 -7.03
C LEU A 123 -2.32 3.62 -8.03
N ASN A 124 -2.42 3.95 -9.33
CA ASN A 124 -1.86 3.14 -10.42
C ASN A 124 -0.54 3.71 -10.96
N HIS A 125 0.33 2.84 -11.49
CA HIS A 125 1.52 3.27 -12.22
C HIS A 125 1.20 4.14 -13.47
N ALA A 126 0.07 3.90 -14.13
CA ALA A 126 -0.33 4.69 -15.30
C ALA A 126 -0.59 6.15 -14.92
N VAL A 127 -1.24 6.38 -13.77
CA VAL A 127 -1.47 7.73 -13.21
C VAL A 127 -0.14 8.41 -12.86
N ALA A 128 0.80 7.67 -12.23
CA ALA A 128 2.14 8.19 -11.95
C ALA A 128 2.89 8.57 -13.24
N SER A 129 2.80 7.74 -14.27
CA SER A 129 3.46 7.95 -15.57
C SER A 129 2.86 9.14 -16.31
N ALA A 130 1.53 9.28 -16.31
CA ALA A 130 0.82 10.41 -16.88
C ALA A 130 1.21 11.74 -16.20
N ILE A 131 1.28 11.77 -14.86
CA ILE A 131 1.75 12.95 -14.12
C ILE A 131 3.19 13.32 -14.55
N ARG A 132 4.11 12.34 -14.61
CA ARG A 132 5.50 12.60 -15.05
C ARG A 132 5.56 13.15 -16.47
N TYR A 133 4.74 12.61 -17.38
CA TYR A 133 4.64 13.11 -18.74
C TYR A 133 4.16 14.56 -18.77
N LEU A 134 3.09 14.87 -18.04
CA LEU A 134 2.54 16.23 -17.97
C LEU A 134 3.52 17.24 -17.35
N VAL A 135 4.33 16.83 -16.38
CA VAL A 135 5.44 17.67 -15.88
C VAL A 135 6.47 17.91 -16.98
N LYS A 136 6.88 16.85 -17.71
CA LYS A 136 7.85 16.94 -18.79
C LYS A 136 7.41 17.89 -19.92
N VAL A 137 6.11 17.89 -20.26
CA VAL A 137 5.55 18.79 -21.28
C VAL A 137 5.10 20.15 -20.74
N GLY A 138 5.44 20.49 -19.49
CA GLY A 138 5.14 21.79 -18.89
C GLY A 138 3.67 22.05 -18.55
N LYS A 139 2.85 20.99 -18.47
CA LYS A 139 1.42 21.07 -18.10
C LYS A 139 1.16 20.93 -16.59
N LEU A 140 2.13 20.40 -15.83
CA LEU A 140 2.10 20.32 -14.37
C LEU A 140 3.41 20.85 -13.77
N PRO A 141 3.38 21.40 -12.53
CA PRO A 141 4.59 21.87 -11.86
C PRO A 141 5.51 20.72 -11.45
N GLN A 142 6.80 21.00 -11.29
CA GLN A 142 7.81 20.00 -10.88
C GLN A 142 7.43 19.28 -9.58
N ASP A 143 6.83 19.98 -8.61
CA ASP A 143 6.34 19.42 -7.36
C ASP A 143 5.42 18.19 -7.52
N ALA A 144 4.72 18.09 -8.65
CA ALA A 144 3.87 16.93 -8.96
C ALA A 144 4.66 15.61 -9.07
N LEU A 145 5.98 15.67 -9.33
CA LEU A 145 6.85 14.49 -9.39
C LEU A 145 6.92 13.75 -8.04
N THR A 146 6.82 14.46 -6.91
CA THR A 146 6.76 13.83 -5.58
C THR A 146 5.52 12.96 -5.46
N THR A 147 4.35 13.47 -5.89
CA THR A 147 3.11 12.68 -5.93
C THR A 147 3.25 11.48 -6.87
N ALA A 148 3.79 11.67 -8.08
CA ALA A 148 4.01 10.57 -9.02
C ALA A 148 4.93 9.48 -8.46
N TRP A 149 6.02 9.87 -7.78
CA TRP A 149 6.91 8.92 -7.11
C TRP A 149 6.17 8.13 -6.02
N PHE A 150 5.38 8.80 -5.18
CA PHE A 150 4.62 8.14 -4.12
C PHE A 150 3.60 7.13 -4.69
N LEU A 151 2.86 7.51 -5.73
CA LEU A 151 1.93 6.60 -6.43
C LEU A 151 2.65 5.36 -6.95
N GLN A 152 3.85 5.52 -7.52
CA GLN A 152 4.66 4.40 -7.98
C GLN A 152 5.06 3.46 -6.83
N GLN A 153 5.44 4.01 -5.67
CA GLN A 153 5.78 3.20 -4.49
C GLN A 153 4.58 2.41 -3.99
N VAL A 154 3.43 3.06 -3.83
CA VAL A 154 2.20 2.42 -3.36
C VAL A 154 1.74 1.34 -4.35
N PHE A 155 1.82 1.60 -5.65
CA PHE A 155 1.48 0.62 -6.68
C PHE A 155 2.40 -0.60 -6.64
N LYS A 156 3.72 -0.40 -6.53
CA LYS A 156 4.69 -1.51 -6.46
C LYS A 156 4.46 -2.36 -5.21
N TRP A 157 4.23 -1.72 -4.05
CA TRP A 157 3.87 -2.42 -2.82
C TRP A 157 2.58 -3.23 -2.97
N PHE A 158 1.53 -2.61 -3.50
CA PHE A 158 0.26 -3.30 -3.69
C PHE A 158 0.38 -4.48 -4.66
N SER A 159 1.14 -4.33 -5.74
CA SER A 159 1.37 -5.39 -6.74
C SER A 159 2.09 -6.60 -6.13
N LEU A 160 3.07 -6.38 -5.25
CA LEU A 160 3.74 -7.47 -4.52
C LEU A 160 2.78 -8.14 -3.54
N MET A 161 2.09 -7.35 -2.70
CA MET A 161 1.18 -7.84 -1.68
C MET A 161 -0.05 -8.57 -2.26
N THR A 162 -0.37 -8.36 -3.53
CA THR A 162 -1.49 -9.01 -4.24
C THR A 162 -1.02 -9.89 -5.40
N SER A 163 0.24 -10.33 -5.38
CA SER A 163 0.83 -11.23 -6.37
C SER A 163 0.07 -12.55 -6.49
N ARG A 164 -0.49 -12.82 -7.67
CA ARG A 164 -1.31 -14.01 -7.99
C ARG A 164 -0.65 -14.98 -8.97
N ALA A 165 0.42 -14.54 -9.65
CA ALA A 165 1.07 -15.30 -10.70
C ALA A 165 2.51 -15.63 -10.33
N PHE A 166 3.02 -16.75 -10.85
CA PHE A 166 4.37 -17.22 -10.55
C PHE A 166 5.46 -16.18 -10.87
N ASN A 167 5.29 -15.41 -11.94
CA ASN A 167 6.23 -14.36 -12.35
C ASN A 167 6.31 -13.16 -11.39
N THR A 168 5.34 -13.01 -10.49
CA THR A 168 5.23 -11.92 -9.50
C THR A 168 5.29 -12.46 -8.06
N ALA A 169 5.43 -13.78 -7.89
CA ALA A 169 5.50 -14.45 -6.61
C ALA A 169 6.84 -14.18 -5.91
N MET A 170 6.84 -14.27 -4.59
CA MET A 170 8.10 -14.34 -3.83
C MET A 170 8.71 -15.72 -4.07
N SER A 171 9.92 -15.81 -4.65
CA SER A 171 10.54 -17.08 -4.98
C SER A 171 12.06 -16.98 -5.06
N ASN A 172 12.75 -18.00 -4.53
CA ASN A 172 14.20 -18.14 -4.65
C ASN A 172 14.65 -18.60 -6.06
N ALA A 173 13.73 -18.84 -7.00
CA ALA A 173 14.07 -19.22 -8.37
C ALA A 173 14.86 -18.14 -9.12
N VAL A 174 14.66 -16.87 -8.77
CA VAL A 174 15.46 -15.74 -9.26
C VAL A 174 15.89 -14.90 -8.06
N PRO A 175 17.02 -15.22 -7.41
CA PRO A 175 17.42 -14.63 -6.13
C PRO A 175 17.43 -13.11 -6.13
N ARG A 176 18.00 -12.47 -7.16
CA ARG A 176 18.03 -11.02 -7.27
C ARG A 176 16.65 -10.37 -7.28
N LYS A 177 15.68 -10.95 -7.99
CA LYS A 177 14.29 -10.43 -7.99
C LYS A 177 13.64 -10.56 -6.61
N HIS A 178 13.98 -11.62 -5.90
CA HIS A 178 13.49 -11.87 -4.55
C HIS A 178 14.07 -10.85 -3.56
N GLU A 179 15.39 -10.66 -3.57
CA GLU A 179 16.11 -9.66 -2.78
C GLU A 179 15.59 -8.25 -3.06
N ASP A 180 15.47 -7.86 -4.34
CA ASP A 180 14.91 -6.56 -4.74
C ASP A 180 13.48 -6.34 -4.22
N ALA A 181 12.66 -7.40 -4.13
CA ALA A 181 11.32 -7.33 -3.58
C ALA A 181 11.32 -7.20 -2.05
N VAL A 182 12.16 -7.98 -1.36
CA VAL A 182 12.34 -7.92 0.09
C VAL A 182 12.87 -6.55 0.53
N ASP A 183 13.90 -6.04 -0.13
CA ASP A 183 14.49 -4.73 0.13
C ASP A 183 13.48 -3.62 -0.09
N PHE A 184 12.75 -3.69 -1.20
CA PHE A 184 11.69 -2.74 -1.47
C PHE A 184 10.58 -2.77 -0.41
N LEU A 185 10.13 -3.95 0.04
CA LEU A 185 9.10 -4.05 1.08
C LEU A 185 9.60 -3.51 2.42
N ASN A 186 10.87 -3.76 2.77
CA ASN A 186 11.51 -3.21 3.96
C ASN A 186 11.61 -1.68 3.90
N GLU A 187 12.06 -1.13 2.78
CA GLU A 187 12.13 0.32 2.56
C GLU A 187 10.75 0.96 2.59
N PHE A 188 9.76 0.35 1.90
CA PHE A 188 8.39 0.82 1.86
C PHE A 188 7.79 0.91 3.26
N LYS A 189 7.88 -0.18 4.03
CA LYS A 189 7.48 -0.21 5.44
C LYS A 189 8.17 0.88 6.26
N SER A 190 9.49 1.05 6.08
CA SER A 190 10.29 2.01 6.84
C SER A 190 9.87 3.46 6.60
N PHE A 191 9.74 3.88 5.34
CA PHE A 191 9.33 5.26 5.06
C PHE A 191 7.84 5.49 5.39
N PHE A 192 6.98 4.50 5.16
CA PHE A 192 5.55 4.62 5.45
C PHE A 192 5.26 4.68 6.96
N ARG A 193 6.12 4.07 7.79
CA ARG A 193 6.09 4.25 9.24
C ARG A 193 6.41 5.69 9.65
N ARG A 194 7.31 6.36 8.93
CA ARG A 194 7.87 7.66 9.30
C ARG A 194 7.15 8.85 8.69
N LEU A 195 6.46 8.67 7.56
CA LEU A 195 5.68 9.74 6.95
C LEU A 195 4.59 10.25 7.89
N THR A 196 4.16 11.49 7.66
CA THR A 196 3.04 12.11 8.39
C THR A 196 1.84 12.22 7.46
N ILE A 197 0.64 11.93 7.97
CA ILE A 197 -0.63 12.11 7.24
C ILE A 197 -1.49 13.12 7.99
N LYS A 198 -1.69 14.30 7.40
CA LYS A 198 -2.46 15.38 8.04
C LYS A 198 -3.14 16.29 7.03
N LYS A 199 -4.16 17.03 7.49
CA LYS A 199 -4.59 18.24 6.79
C LYS A 199 -3.66 19.39 7.19
N ASP A 200 -3.57 20.41 6.36
CA ASP A 200 -2.84 21.63 6.71
C ASP A 200 -3.44 22.21 8.02
N GLY A 201 -2.56 22.58 8.95
CA GLY A 201 -2.95 23.06 10.30
C GLY A 201 -3.28 21.98 11.34
N GLN A 202 -3.23 20.69 11.02
CA GLN A 202 -3.44 19.62 12.00
C GLN A 202 -2.13 19.09 12.61
N ASN A 203 -2.20 18.61 13.85
CA ASN A 203 -1.10 17.93 14.50
C ASN A 203 -0.77 16.58 13.85
N ASP A 204 0.49 16.18 13.99
CA ASP A 204 1.00 14.91 13.51
C ASP A 204 0.43 13.76 14.36
N ILE A 205 -0.37 12.90 13.75
CA ILE A 205 -0.98 11.74 14.39
C ILE A 205 -0.64 10.49 13.59
N PHE A 206 -0.14 9.47 14.27
CA PHE A 206 0.09 8.15 13.67
C PHE A 206 -1.25 7.51 13.31
N LYS A 207 -1.48 7.29 12.01
CA LYS A 207 -2.79 6.84 11.52
C LYS A 207 -2.89 5.31 11.48
N PRO A 208 -4.08 4.73 11.68
CA PRO A 208 -4.29 3.27 11.55
C PRO A 208 -3.85 2.67 10.22
N VAL A 209 -3.86 3.45 9.12
CA VAL A 209 -3.34 2.99 7.82
C VAL A 209 -1.83 2.69 7.88
N GLN A 210 -1.07 3.43 8.68
CA GLN A 210 0.37 3.21 8.87
C GLN A 210 0.61 1.91 9.64
N THR A 211 -0.12 1.70 10.74
CA THR A 211 -0.16 0.41 11.47
C THR A 211 -0.49 -0.74 10.53
N GLY A 212 -1.51 -0.58 9.67
CA GLY A 212 -1.89 -1.58 8.67
C GLY A 212 -0.77 -1.92 7.69
N VAL A 213 -0.12 -0.91 7.08
CA VAL A 213 1.03 -1.13 6.18
C VAL A 213 2.15 -1.89 6.88
N ILE A 214 2.49 -1.49 8.12
CA ILE A 214 3.60 -2.10 8.85
C ILE A 214 3.29 -3.57 9.18
N ILE A 215 2.08 -3.87 9.66
CA ILE A 215 1.67 -5.22 10.02
C ILE A 215 1.58 -6.10 8.77
N ALA A 216 0.88 -5.66 7.72
CA ALA A 216 0.77 -6.41 6.47
C ALA A 216 2.14 -6.76 5.91
N THR A 217 3.03 -5.76 5.82
CA THR A 217 4.35 -5.93 5.21
C THR A 217 5.28 -6.77 6.08
N THR A 218 5.27 -6.58 7.40
CA THR A 218 6.10 -7.39 8.31
C THR A 218 5.67 -8.84 8.31
N SER A 219 4.36 -9.11 8.34
CA SER A 219 3.85 -10.47 8.28
C SER A 219 4.13 -11.13 6.94
N ALA A 220 4.00 -10.41 5.82
CA ALA A 220 4.36 -10.93 4.52
C ALA A 220 5.86 -11.30 4.43
N LEU A 221 6.75 -10.46 4.98
CA LEU A 221 8.19 -10.70 5.03
C LEU A 221 8.55 -11.92 5.90
N GLN A 222 7.94 -12.06 7.08
CA GLN A 222 8.17 -13.21 7.95
C GLN A 222 7.61 -14.50 7.34
N LEU A 223 6.40 -14.45 6.77
CA LEU A 223 5.76 -15.63 6.18
C LEU A 223 6.48 -16.11 4.92
N GLN A 224 6.90 -15.20 4.04
CA GLN A 224 7.65 -15.60 2.85
C GLN A 224 8.97 -16.27 3.25
N GLU A 225 9.68 -15.72 4.25
CA GLU A 225 10.97 -16.25 4.68
C GLU A 225 10.79 -17.64 5.27
N LYS A 226 9.83 -17.78 6.19
CA LYS A 226 9.48 -19.07 6.79
C LYS A 226 9.09 -20.11 5.75
N LEU A 227 8.18 -19.76 4.83
CA LEU A 227 7.68 -20.72 3.84
C LEU A 227 8.76 -21.14 2.83
N LEU A 228 9.60 -20.20 2.38
CA LEU A 228 10.66 -20.49 1.41
C LEU A 228 11.86 -21.18 2.08
N GLN A 229 12.30 -20.70 3.24
CA GLN A 229 13.54 -21.15 3.89
C GLN A 229 13.33 -22.34 4.81
N GLU A 230 12.29 -22.34 5.64
CA GLU A 230 12.03 -23.44 6.59
C GLU A 230 11.23 -24.56 5.93
N HIS A 231 10.12 -24.21 5.26
CA HIS A 231 9.22 -25.20 4.65
C HIS A 231 9.57 -25.58 3.21
N LYS A 232 10.61 -24.96 2.62
CA LYS A 232 11.12 -25.26 1.27
C LYS A 232 10.08 -25.13 0.16
N PHE A 233 9.14 -24.20 0.30
CA PHE A 233 8.19 -23.91 -0.78
C PHE A 233 8.94 -23.30 -1.98
N ARG A 234 8.52 -23.65 -3.20
CA ARG A 234 9.13 -23.12 -4.42
C ARG A 234 8.86 -21.62 -4.62
N PHE A 235 7.67 -21.17 -4.21
CA PHE A 235 7.23 -19.79 -4.29
C PHE A 235 6.10 -19.53 -3.31
N VAL A 236 5.87 -18.25 -3.00
CA VAL A 236 4.78 -17.77 -2.13
C VAL A 236 4.00 -16.69 -2.86
N LEU A 237 2.69 -16.88 -2.98
CA LEU A 237 1.76 -15.89 -3.52
C LEU A 237 1.20 -15.06 -2.37
N LEU A 238 1.59 -13.80 -2.28
CA LEU A 238 1.14 -12.94 -1.18
C LEU A 238 -0.36 -12.61 -1.29
N SER A 239 -0.96 -12.76 -2.46
CA SER A 239 -2.43 -12.66 -2.61
C SER A 239 -3.20 -13.69 -1.79
N ARG A 240 -2.55 -14.76 -1.32
CA ARG A 240 -3.18 -15.78 -0.45
C ARG A 240 -3.21 -15.36 1.02
N LEU A 241 -2.60 -14.21 1.35
CA LEU A 241 -2.61 -13.62 2.68
C LEU A 241 -3.71 -12.54 2.83
N SER A 242 -4.56 -12.35 1.82
CA SER A 242 -5.69 -11.41 1.85
C SER A 242 -7.00 -12.14 2.17
N GLN A 243 -8.02 -11.36 2.53
CA GLN A 243 -9.38 -11.87 2.76
C GLN A 243 -10.24 -11.91 1.47
N ASP A 244 -9.64 -11.68 0.29
CA ASP A 244 -10.36 -11.68 -1.00
C ASP A 244 -11.16 -12.97 -1.24
N ALA A 245 -10.62 -14.12 -0.81
CA ALA A 245 -11.29 -15.41 -0.97
C ALA A 245 -12.60 -15.45 -0.16
N LEU A 246 -12.60 -14.92 1.06
CA LEU A 246 -13.77 -14.81 1.92
C LEU A 246 -14.79 -13.83 1.31
N GLU A 247 -14.35 -12.68 0.83
CA GLU A 247 -15.23 -11.68 0.22
C GLU A 247 -15.95 -12.23 -1.01
N ARG A 248 -15.26 -13.01 -1.85
CA ARG A 248 -15.88 -13.69 -3.00
C ARG A 248 -16.96 -14.68 -2.58
N THR A 249 -16.80 -15.38 -1.46
CA THR A 249 -17.86 -16.29 -0.96
C THR A 249 -19.10 -15.56 -0.47
N LEU A 250 -18.96 -14.31 -0.04
CA LEU A 250 -20.08 -13.47 0.42
C LEU A 250 -20.76 -12.71 -0.74
N SER A 251 -20.20 -12.76 -1.95
CA SER A 251 -20.78 -12.18 -3.17
C SER A 251 -20.49 -13.06 -4.39
N PRO A 252 -21.04 -14.29 -4.43
CA PRO A 252 -20.84 -15.21 -5.55
C PRO A 252 -21.67 -14.72 -6.75
N GLY A 253 -21.11 -13.83 -7.57
CA GLY A 253 -21.80 -13.30 -8.77
C GLY A 253 -21.31 -11.96 -9.32
N LEU A 254 -20.19 -11.42 -8.84
CA LEU A 254 -19.52 -10.24 -9.40
C LEU A 254 -18.12 -10.58 -9.91
#